data_AF-A0A811UW08-F1
#
_entry.id   AF-A0A811UW08-F1
#
_cell.length_a   1.000
_cell.length_b   1.000
_cell.length_c   1.000
_cell.angle_alpha   90.00
_cell.angle_beta   90.00
_cell.angle_gamma   90.00
#
_symmetry.space_group_name_H-M   'P 1'
#
loop_
_entity.id
_entity.type
_entity.pdbx_description
1 polymer ?
#
loop_
_entity_poly.entity_id
_entity_poly.type
_entity_poly.pdbx_seq_one_letter_code
_entity_poly.pdbx_strand_id
1 'polypeptide(L)'
;MQSKELMEQRIVANINGEIGGDFKKIHRAALLVDQYQNCIERLKQKLNNSHTTINGDTSIKSAMQTQRTTNQSIEFQLEKLCQFKLKLSPKINDANEVLKHVFKDLESIRKLQQFSRYLKIVQDVQEISQSLSLAINGKDEAKLVNIYLTLFEDNDCENSVIGRLSNIDSHFLKTFAVKTAIHWHTILSEKFASEMEHILKSMRWGYKEYDSLTFSPSRENVIKAQLLAEYLFLVIYNKYIHISYFLYFHIHIYFFLDKIPS
;
A
#
# COMPACT_ATOMS: atom_id res chain seq x y z
N MET A 1 -46.04 15.40 70.21
CA MET A 1 -47.15 15.82 71.11
C MET A 1 -48.31 16.44 70.33
N GLN A 2 -48.09 17.43 69.46
CA GLN A 2 -49.17 18.13 68.71
C GLN A 2 -50.12 17.24 67.89
N SER A 3 -49.65 16.17 67.26
CA SER A 3 -50.52 15.28 66.44
C SER A 3 -51.58 14.54 67.26
N LYS A 4 -51.26 14.21 68.53
CA LYS A 4 -52.16 13.49 69.43
C LYS A 4 -53.28 14.38 69.95
N GLU A 5 -52.95 15.61 70.36
CA GLU A 5 -53.92 16.60 70.82
C GLU A 5 -54.91 16.99 69.71
N LEU A 6 -54.44 17.16 68.46
CA LEU A 6 -55.31 17.45 67.32
C LEU A 6 -56.29 16.31 67.02
N MET A 7 -55.85 15.07 67.22
CA MET A 7 -56.69 13.89 67.02
C MET A 7 -57.77 13.79 68.11
N GLU A 8 -57.38 13.98 69.37
CA GLU A 8 -58.30 13.98 70.51
C GLU A 8 -59.36 15.09 70.37
N GLN A 9 -58.96 16.30 69.98
CA GLN A 9 -59.88 17.41 69.70
C GLN A 9 -60.87 17.07 68.57
N ARG A 10 -60.41 16.41 67.51
CA ARG A 10 -61.27 15.99 66.39
C ARG A 10 -62.28 14.92 66.81
N ILE A 11 -61.86 13.99 67.67
CA ILE A 11 -62.74 12.95 68.22
C ILE A 11 -63.82 13.58 69.10
N VAL A 12 -63.43 14.48 70.00
CA VAL A 12 -64.36 15.19 70.88
C VAL A 12 -65.35 16.05 70.09
N ALA A 13 -64.89 16.76 69.05
CA ALA A 13 -65.76 17.54 68.17
C ALA A 13 -66.79 16.65 67.44
N ASN A 14 -66.39 15.46 67.00
CA ASN A 14 -67.29 14.51 66.32
C ASN A 14 -68.34 13.91 67.28
N ILE A 15 -67.93 13.58 68.50
CA ILE A 15 -68.82 13.08 69.56
C ILE A 15 -69.84 14.16 69.97
N ASN A 16 -69.38 15.41 70.14
CA ASN A 16 -70.26 16.52 70.48
C ASN A 16 -71.25 16.88 69.36
N GLY A 17 -70.85 16.74 68.09
CA GLY A 17 -71.75 16.93 66.94
C GLY A 17 -72.86 15.87 66.84
N GLU A 18 -72.60 14.63 67.23
CA GLU A 18 -73.56 13.52 67.13
C GLU A 18 -74.45 13.35 68.37
N ILE A 19 -73.92 13.63 69.58
CA ILE A 19 -74.61 13.36 70.86
C ILE A 19 -74.89 14.64 71.66
N GLY A 20 -74.02 15.66 71.57
CA GLY A 20 -73.98 16.78 72.53
C GLY A 20 -75.20 17.72 72.54
N GLY A 21 -76.03 17.72 71.50
CA GLY A 21 -77.18 18.62 71.39
C GLY A 21 -78.53 18.08 71.89
N ASP A 22 -78.67 16.77 72.15
CA ASP A 22 -79.96 16.16 72.54
C ASP A 22 -79.74 14.84 73.30
N PHE A 23 -80.15 14.78 74.57
CA PHE A 23 -79.99 13.62 75.46
C PHE A 23 -80.73 12.37 74.94
N LYS A 24 -81.74 12.53 74.08
CA LYS A 24 -82.44 11.40 73.44
C LYS A 24 -81.60 10.66 72.40
N LYS A 25 -80.46 11.24 71.96
CA LYS A 25 -79.54 10.65 70.98
C LYS A 25 -78.45 9.76 71.61
N ILE A 26 -78.46 9.55 72.93
CA ILE A 26 -77.49 8.69 73.62
C ILE A 26 -77.49 7.25 73.10
N HIS A 27 -78.62 6.72 72.61
CA HIS A 27 -78.66 5.39 71.98
C HIS A 27 -77.72 5.30 70.75
N ARG A 28 -77.49 6.42 70.06
CA ARG A 28 -76.56 6.53 68.93
C ARG A 28 -75.09 6.42 69.36
N ALA A 29 -74.78 6.65 70.64
CA ALA A 29 -73.45 6.45 71.20
C ALA A 29 -73.03 4.98 71.14
N ALA A 30 -73.95 4.04 71.41
CA ALA A 30 -73.67 2.61 71.31
C ALA A 30 -73.35 2.19 69.86
N LEU A 31 -74.07 2.75 68.88
CA LEU A 31 -73.78 2.55 67.45
C LEU A 31 -72.43 3.16 67.03
N LEU A 32 -72.07 4.32 67.59
CA LEU A 32 -70.81 4.99 67.31
C LEU A 32 -69.62 4.16 67.81
N VAL A 33 -69.74 3.59 69.02
CA VAL A 33 -68.74 2.68 69.60
C VAL A 33 -68.57 1.45 68.72
N ASP A 34 -69.67 0.82 68.29
CA ASP A 34 -69.61 -0.34 67.40
C ASP A 34 -68.96 -0.01 66.05
N GLN A 35 -69.23 1.18 65.49
CA GLN A 35 -68.58 1.66 64.27
C GLN A 35 -67.07 1.86 64.44
N TYR A 36 -66.62 2.46 65.55
CA TYR A 36 -65.20 2.63 65.83
C TYR A 36 -64.53 1.28 66.08
N GLN A 37 -65.18 0.35 66.77
CA GLN A 37 -64.69 -1.00 67.01
C GLN A 37 -64.49 -1.75 65.69
N ASN A 38 -65.51 -1.72 64.81
CA ASN A 38 -65.43 -2.28 63.47
C ASN A 38 -64.39 -1.60 62.57
N CYS A 39 -64.10 -0.31 62.79
CA CYS A 39 -63.05 0.41 62.09
C CYS A 39 -61.66 -0.03 62.56
N ILE A 40 -61.49 -0.17 63.88
CA ILE A 40 -60.25 -0.67 64.49
C ILE A 40 -59.96 -2.10 64.01
N GLU A 41 -60.94 -2.98 63.97
CA GLU A 41 -60.73 -4.36 63.49
C GLU A 41 -60.36 -4.39 62.01
N ARG A 42 -61.02 -3.58 61.16
CA ARG A 42 -60.64 -3.44 59.74
C ARG A 42 -59.23 -2.89 59.56
N LEU A 43 -58.81 -1.92 60.37
CA LEU A 43 -57.46 -1.38 60.32
C LEU A 43 -56.41 -2.40 60.79
N LYS A 44 -56.71 -3.16 61.85
CA LYS A 44 -55.86 -4.27 62.33
C LYS A 44 -55.72 -5.37 61.27
N GLN A 45 -56.81 -5.76 60.62
CA GLN A 45 -56.76 -6.71 59.51
C GLN A 45 -55.98 -6.16 58.32
N LYS A 46 -56.17 -4.90 57.93
CA LYS A 46 -55.38 -4.28 56.86
C LYS A 46 -53.89 -4.23 57.19
N LEU A 47 -53.52 -3.92 58.43
CA LEU A 47 -52.13 -3.88 58.88
C LEU A 47 -51.52 -5.28 58.90
N ASN A 48 -52.20 -6.27 59.48
CA ASN A 48 -51.73 -7.66 59.49
C ASN A 48 -51.64 -8.26 58.09
N ASN A 49 -52.61 -7.98 57.22
CA ASN A 49 -52.58 -8.40 55.83
C ASN A 49 -51.42 -7.72 55.09
N SER A 50 -51.15 -6.42 55.34
CA SER A 50 -49.99 -5.74 54.75
C SER A 50 -48.66 -6.36 55.17
N HIS A 51 -48.48 -6.72 56.45
CA HIS A 51 -47.27 -7.41 56.91
C HIS A 51 -47.14 -8.84 56.36
N THR A 52 -48.24 -9.53 56.08
CA THR A 52 -48.23 -10.88 55.49
C THR A 52 -48.22 -10.89 53.94
N THR A 53 -48.60 -9.80 53.27
CA THR A 53 -48.46 -9.61 51.81
C THR A 53 -47.16 -8.93 51.40
N ILE A 54 -46.32 -8.52 52.36
CA ILE A 54 -44.96 -8.07 52.06
C ILE A 54 -44.09 -9.32 51.85
N ASN A 55 -44.14 -9.81 50.61
CA ASN A 55 -43.00 -10.47 49.95
C ASN A 55 -41.76 -9.55 49.89
N GLY A 56 -41.79 -8.35 50.46
CA GLY A 56 -40.68 -7.38 50.48
C GLY A 56 -39.52 -7.83 51.36
N ASP A 57 -39.73 -8.47 52.52
CA ASP A 57 -38.60 -8.95 53.34
C ASP A 57 -37.85 -10.10 52.67
N THR A 58 -38.57 -10.99 51.96
CA THR A 58 -37.97 -12.09 51.19
C THR A 58 -37.40 -11.61 49.86
N SER A 59 -38.06 -10.67 49.17
CA SER A 59 -37.60 -10.08 47.90
C SER A 59 -36.41 -9.15 48.06
N ILE A 60 -36.34 -8.36 49.13
CA ILE A 60 -35.17 -7.50 49.40
C ILE A 60 -34.00 -8.37 49.83
N LYS A 61 -34.24 -9.39 50.67
CA LYS A 61 -33.19 -10.33 51.08
C LYS A 61 -32.65 -11.16 49.90
N SER A 62 -33.51 -11.61 48.99
CA SER A 62 -33.06 -12.30 47.78
C SER A 62 -32.30 -11.36 46.84
N ALA A 63 -32.78 -10.14 46.61
CA ALA A 63 -32.09 -9.14 45.80
C ALA A 63 -30.70 -8.79 46.37
N MET A 64 -30.57 -8.60 47.68
CA MET A 64 -29.28 -8.36 48.33
C MET A 64 -28.34 -9.57 48.24
N GLN A 65 -28.87 -10.78 48.34
CA GLN A 65 -28.08 -11.99 48.17
C GLN A 65 -27.59 -12.14 46.73
N THR A 66 -28.46 -11.89 45.75
CA THR A 66 -28.09 -11.87 44.33
C THR A 66 -27.00 -10.82 44.07
N GLN A 67 -27.17 -9.60 44.58
CA GLN A 67 -26.17 -8.54 44.47
C GLN A 67 -24.81 -8.98 45.02
N ARG A 68 -24.77 -9.61 46.19
CA ARG A 68 -23.51 -10.12 46.77
C ARG A 68 -22.86 -11.18 45.90
N THR A 69 -23.64 -12.15 45.42
CA THR A 69 -23.11 -13.19 44.52
C THR A 69 -22.61 -12.63 43.20
N THR A 70 -23.30 -11.61 42.65
CA THR A 70 -22.88 -10.92 41.43
C THR A 70 -21.59 -10.14 41.66
N ASN A 71 -21.46 -9.40 42.77
CA ASN A 71 -20.23 -8.68 43.10
C ASN A 71 -19.04 -9.62 43.26
N GLN A 72 -19.21 -10.74 43.98
CA GLN A 72 -18.17 -11.76 44.12
C GLN A 72 -17.76 -12.35 42.76
N SER A 73 -18.73 -12.58 41.88
CA SER A 73 -18.45 -13.04 40.51
C SER A 73 -17.66 -12.00 39.73
N ILE A 74 -18.03 -10.72 39.83
CA ILE A 74 -17.32 -9.61 39.16
C ILE A 74 -15.89 -9.50 39.68
N GLU A 75 -15.66 -9.53 40.99
CA GLU A 75 -14.31 -9.49 41.59
C GLU A 75 -13.45 -10.65 41.08
N PHE A 76 -14.01 -11.86 41.02
CA PHE A 76 -13.31 -13.02 40.48
C PHE A 76 -12.94 -12.86 39.00
N GLN A 77 -13.82 -12.28 38.18
CA GLN A 77 -13.51 -12.02 36.77
C GLN A 77 -12.46 -10.91 36.62
N LEU A 78 -12.49 -9.88 37.47
CA LEU A 78 -11.46 -8.83 37.49
C LEU A 78 -10.09 -9.39 37.88
N GLU A 79 -10.04 -10.29 38.85
CA GLU A 79 -8.80 -10.95 39.26
C GLU A 79 -8.26 -11.85 38.13
N LYS A 80 -9.11 -12.61 37.45
CA LYS A 80 -8.73 -13.36 36.25
C LYS A 80 -8.17 -12.46 35.16
N LEU A 81 -8.82 -11.31 34.89
CA LEU A 81 -8.35 -10.33 33.92
C LEU A 81 -6.97 -9.79 34.30
N CYS A 82 -6.76 -9.50 35.58
CA CYS A 82 -5.47 -9.05 36.10
C CYS A 82 -4.39 -10.11 35.89
N GLN A 83 -4.67 -11.38 36.22
CA GLN A 83 -3.75 -12.48 35.98
C GLN A 83 -3.48 -12.70 34.49
N PHE A 84 -4.49 -12.58 33.63
CA PHE A 84 -4.31 -12.65 32.18
C PHE A 84 -3.41 -11.53 31.67
N LYS A 85 -3.63 -10.30 32.13
CA LYS A 85 -2.79 -9.15 31.77
C LYS A 85 -1.34 -9.35 32.21
N LEU A 86 -1.13 -9.82 33.44
CA LEU A 86 0.21 -10.12 33.96
C LEU A 86 0.92 -11.24 33.17
N LYS A 87 0.18 -12.22 32.65
CA LYS A 87 0.74 -13.29 31.81
C LYS A 87 0.95 -12.88 30.36
N LEU A 88 0.14 -11.96 29.83
CA LEU A 88 0.18 -11.54 28.43
C LEU A 88 1.23 -10.45 28.18
N SER A 89 1.36 -9.49 29.10
CA SER A 89 2.33 -8.40 29.01
C SER A 89 3.78 -8.86 28.77
N PRO A 90 4.34 -9.84 29.52
CA PRO A 90 5.70 -10.30 29.27
C PRO A 90 5.82 -11.01 27.91
N LYS A 91 4.84 -11.83 27.53
CA LYS A 91 4.84 -12.51 26.22
C LYS A 91 4.84 -11.52 25.05
N ILE A 92 4.10 -10.42 25.16
CA ILE A 92 4.11 -9.36 24.15
C ILE A 92 5.47 -8.66 24.11
N ASN A 93 6.07 -8.39 25.28
CA ASN A 93 7.41 -7.78 25.34
C ASN A 93 8.48 -8.70 24.75
N ASP A 94 8.49 -9.99 25.10
CA ASP A 94 9.41 -10.98 24.57
C ASP A 94 9.28 -11.08 23.04
N ALA A 95 8.05 -11.14 22.54
CA ALA A 95 7.78 -11.15 21.09
C ALA A 95 8.27 -9.87 20.40
N ASN A 96 8.09 -8.70 21.03
CA ASN A 96 8.56 -7.42 20.50
C ASN A 96 10.09 -7.33 20.47
N GLU A 97 10.79 -7.85 21.48
CA GLU A 97 12.25 -7.90 21.48
C GLU A 97 12.78 -8.81 20.36
N VAL A 98 12.19 -10.00 20.19
CA VAL A 98 12.53 -10.88 19.06
C VAL A 98 12.26 -10.18 17.72
N LEU A 99 11.12 -9.51 17.57
CA LEU A 99 10.80 -8.74 16.37
C LEU A 99 11.84 -7.64 16.09
N LYS A 100 12.31 -6.91 17.10
CA LYS A 100 13.37 -5.89 16.91
C LYS A 100 14.65 -6.49 16.32
N HIS A 101 15.07 -7.66 16.80
CA HIS A 101 16.22 -8.37 16.24
C HIS A 101 15.98 -8.78 14.79
N VAL A 102 14.81 -9.36 14.49
CA VAL A 102 14.43 -9.76 13.13
C VAL A 102 14.36 -8.56 12.18
N PHE A 103 13.83 -7.41 12.63
CA PHE A 103 13.79 -6.19 11.82
C PHE A 103 15.17 -5.70 11.42
N LYS A 104 16.15 -5.77 12.33
CA LYS A 104 17.55 -5.40 12.03
C LYS A 104 18.16 -6.33 10.98
N ASP A 105 17.90 -7.63 11.09
CA ASP A 105 18.38 -8.62 10.12
C ASP A 105 17.70 -8.43 8.76
N LEU A 106 16.39 -8.14 8.74
CA LEU A 106 15.64 -7.83 7.52
C LEU A 106 16.14 -6.56 6.82
N GLU A 107 16.50 -5.52 7.58
CA GLU A 107 17.08 -4.30 7.01
C GLU A 107 18.44 -4.60 6.36
N SER A 108 19.25 -5.44 7.01
CA SER A 108 20.53 -5.89 6.48
C SER A 108 20.35 -6.68 5.19
N ILE A 109 19.39 -7.63 5.16
CA ILE A 109 19.03 -8.40 3.96
C ILE A 109 18.59 -7.46 2.83
N ARG A 110 17.76 -6.45 3.13
CA ARG A 110 17.30 -5.47 2.13
C ARG A 110 18.45 -4.69 1.52
N LYS A 111 19.43 -4.26 2.33
CA LYS A 111 20.66 -3.60 1.86
C LYS A 111 21.49 -4.53 0.98
N LEU A 112 21.68 -5.79 1.37
CA LEU A 112 22.38 -6.78 0.56
C LEU A 112 21.68 -7.03 -0.78
N GLN A 113 20.34 -7.14 -0.79
CA GLN A 113 19.57 -7.30 -2.01
C GLN A 113 19.70 -6.10 -2.95
N GLN A 114 19.70 -4.88 -2.42
CA GLN A 114 19.94 -3.67 -3.20
C GLN A 114 21.35 -3.68 -3.82
N PHE A 115 22.36 -4.04 -3.04
CA PHE A 115 23.74 -4.13 -3.52
C PHE A 115 23.91 -5.22 -4.58
N SER A 116 23.29 -6.39 -4.40
CA SER A 116 23.28 -7.46 -5.38
C SER A 116 22.66 -7.03 -6.72
N ARG A 117 21.53 -6.31 -6.67
CA ARG A 117 20.89 -5.76 -7.89
C ARG A 117 21.79 -4.74 -8.58
N TYR A 118 22.44 -3.86 -7.82
CA TYR A 118 23.39 -2.90 -8.35
C TYR A 118 24.55 -3.59 -9.07
N LEU A 119 25.20 -4.56 -8.42
CA LEU A 119 26.30 -5.32 -9.00
C LEU A 119 25.87 -6.09 -10.26
N LYS A 120 24.67 -6.65 -10.26
CA LYS A 120 24.14 -7.36 -11.43
C LYS A 120 24.03 -6.43 -12.65
N ILE A 121 23.55 -5.20 -12.48
CA ILE A 121 23.49 -4.25 -13.60
C ILE A 121 24.89 -3.88 -14.10
N VAL A 122 25.85 -3.68 -13.18
CA VAL A 122 27.25 -3.41 -13.56
C VAL A 122 27.83 -4.59 -14.35
N GLN A 123 27.57 -5.81 -13.90
CA GLN A 123 27.97 -7.03 -14.60
C GLN A 123 27.32 -7.11 -15.99
N ASP A 124 26.01 -6.86 -16.11
CA ASP A 124 25.31 -6.85 -17.40
C ASP A 124 25.98 -5.87 -18.38
N VAL A 125 26.30 -4.64 -17.94
CA VAL A 125 27.02 -3.65 -18.78
C VAL A 125 28.39 -4.16 -19.20
N GLN A 126 29.13 -4.80 -18.30
CA GLN A 126 30.46 -5.34 -18.59
C GLN A 126 30.40 -6.53 -19.55
N GLU A 127 29.46 -7.46 -19.37
CA GLU A 127 29.27 -8.61 -20.25
C GLU A 127 28.89 -8.18 -21.67
N ILE A 128 28.00 -7.18 -21.79
CA ILE A 128 27.67 -6.58 -23.09
C ILE A 128 28.90 -5.91 -23.70
N SER A 129 29.66 -5.15 -22.92
CA SER A 129 30.90 -4.52 -23.39
C SER A 129 31.93 -5.56 -23.85
N GLN A 130 32.08 -6.68 -23.15
CA GLN A 130 32.97 -7.77 -23.55
C GLN A 130 32.48 -8.44 -24.84
N SER A 131 31.16 -8.66 -24.95
CA SER A 131 30.54 -9.22 -26.15
C SER A 131 30.73 -8.31 -27.36
N LEU A 132 30.63 -6.99 -27.20
CA LEU A 132 30.94 -5.99 -28.23
C LEU A 132 32.41 -6.05 -28.64
N SER A 133 33.33 -6.11 -27.68
CA SER A 133 34.78 -6.25 -27.95
C SER A 133 35.13 -7.52 -28.71
N LEU A 134 34.43 -8.63 -28.47
CA LEU A 134 34.65 -9.88 -29.21
C LEU A 134 34.03 -9.83 -30.60
N ALA A 135 32.85 -9.22 -30.74
CA ALA A 135 32.12 -9.11 -32.00
C ALA A 135 32.70 -8.05 -32.96
N ILE A 136 33.48 -7.08 -32.46
CA ILE A 136 33.97 -5.95 -33.27
C ILE A 136 34.86 -6.39 -34.44
N ASN A 137 35.64 -7.46 -34.28
CA ASN A 137 36.50 -8.01 -35.33
C ASN A 137 35.80 -9.12 -36.13
N GLY A 138 34.53 -9.42 -35.81
CA GLY A 138 33.71 -10.40 -36.51
C GLY A 138 33.19 -9.88 -37.85
N LYS A 139 32.69 -10.82 -38.67
CA LYS A 139 32.04 -10.57 -39.97
C LYS A 139 30.52 -10.40 -39.86
N ASP A 140 29.98 -10.33 -38.65
CA ASP A 140 28.54 -10.28 -38.40
C ASP A 140 28.18 -8.92 -37.82
N GLU A 141 27.98 -7.95 -38.72
CA GLU A 141 27.64 -6.58 -38.37
C GLU A 141 26.23 -6.49 -37.74
N ALA A 142 25.31 -7.38 -38.13
CA ALA A 142 23.96 -7.46 -37.56
C ALA A 142 23.99 -7.82 -36.08
N LYS A 143 24.79 -8.84 -35.70
CA LYS A 143 24.99 -9.23 -34.31
C LYS A 143 25.63 -8.12 -33.48
N LEU A 144 26.59 -7.39 -34.06
CA LEU A 144 27.24 -6.27 -33.39
C LEU A 144 26.25 -5.14 -33.06
N VAL A 145 25.37 -4.78 -34.00
CA VAL A 145 24.31 -3.78 -33.80
C VAL A 145 23.29 -4.25 -32.76
N ASN A 146 22.85 -5.51 -32.80
CA ASN A 146 21.90 -6.05 -31.83
C ASN A 146 22.44 -6.05 -30.39
N ILE A 147 23.72 -6.37 -30.20
CA ILE A 147 24.36 -6.30 -28.88
C ILE A 147 24.42 -4.85 -28.39
N TYR A 148 24.71 -3.90 -29.29
CA TYR A 148 24.71 -2.48 -28.95
C TYR A 148 23.32 -1.96 -28.58
N LEU A 149 22.27 -2.38 -29.29
CA LEU A 149 20.88 -2.05 -28.96
C LEU A 149 20.48 -2.61 -27.58
N THR A 150 20.98 -3.79 -27.21
CA THR A 150 20.76 -4.36 -25.86
C THR A 150 21.35 -3.46 -24.76
N LEU A 151 22.43 -2.72 -25.04
CA LEU A 151 23.00 -1.71 -24.13
C LEU A 151 22.21 -0.40 -24.18
N PHE A 152 21.88 0.07 -25.38
CA PHE A 152 21.34 1.38 -25.69
C PHE A 152 20.16 1.24 -26.66
N GLU A 153 18.96 1.15 -26.09
CA GLU A 153 17.69 1.27 -26.80
C GLU A 153 16.83 2.26 -26.02
N ASP A 154 15.93 2.95 -26.74
CA ASP A 154 15.11 4.05 -26.24
C ASP A 154 14.39 3.69 -24.93
N ASN A 155 14.01 4.73 -24.19
CA ASN A 155 13.65 4.69 -22.76
C ASN A 155 12.45 3.79 -22.38
N ASP A 156 11.80 3.15 -23.38
CA ASP A 156 10.58 2.36 -23.24
C ASP A 156 10.78 0.83 -23.39
N CYS A 157 12.01 0.34 -23.61
CA CYS A 157 12.27 -1.10 -23.73
C CYS A 157 12.80 -1.73 -22.42
N GLU A 158 12.02 -2.63 -21.81
CA GLU A 158 12.43 -3.39 -20.60
C GLU A 158 13.66 -4.28 -20.82
N ASN A 159 14.01 -4.55 -22.08
CA ASN A 159 15.12 -5.43 -22.44
C ASN A 159 16.48 -4.70 -22.49
N SER A 160 16.49 -3.36 -22.51
CA SER A 160 17.74 -2.59 -22.59
C SER A 160 18.26 -2.22 -21.20
N VAL A 161 19.58 -2.17 -21.03
CA VAL A 161 20.17 -1.82 -19.73
C VAL A 161 19.82 -0.37 -19.35
N ILE A 162 19.83 0.55 -20.31
CA ILE A 162 19.53 1.96 -20.07
C ILE A 162 18.03 2.19 -19.86
N GLY A 163 17.16 1.47 -20.57
CA GLY A 163 15.71 1.46 -20.35
C GLY A 163 15.36 0.95 -18.95
N ARG A 164 15.95 -0.17 -18.49
CA ARG A 164 15.78 -0.63 -17.10
C ARG A 164 16.26 0.38 -16.06
N LEU A 165 17.23 1.21 -16.40
CA LEU A 165 17.75 2.25 -15.53
C LEU A 165 16.92 3.53 -15.54
N SER A 166 16.09 3.80 -16.56
CA SER A 166 15.32 5.05 -16.69
C SER A 166 14.46 5.33 -15.44
N ASN A 167 13.78 4.29 -14.96
CA ASN A 167 12.88 4.32 -13.79
C ASN A 167 13.59 4.27 -12.42
N ILE A 168 14.92 4.15 -12.38
CA ILE A 168 15.69 4.01 -11.14
C ILE A 168 16.40 5.33 -10.79
N ASP A 169 16.21 5.85 -9.58
CA ASP A 169 16.92 7.03 -9.06
C ASP A 169 18.38 6.71 -8.66
N SER A 170 19.20 6.30 -9.63
CA SER A 170 20.63 6.04 -9.44
C SER A 170 21.47 6.82 -10.45
N HIS A 171 21.89 8.02 -10.05
CA HIS A 171 22.67 8.92 -10.90
C HIS A 171 23.99 8.31 -11.40
N PHE A 172 24.74 7.65 -10.52
CA PHE A 172 26.06 7.10 -10.86
C PHE A 172 25.95 5.92 -11.82
N LEU A 173 24.96 5.04 -11.63
CA LEU A 173 24.76 3.87 -12.49
C LEU A 173 24.26 4.28 -13.88
N LYS A 174 23.33 5.24 -13.94
CA LYS A 174 22.90 5.89 -15.19
C LYS A 174 24.08 6.50 -15.93
N THR A 175 24.90 7.28 -15.22
CA THR A 175 26.08 7.94 -15.81
C THR A 175 27.09 6.92 -16.34
N PHE A 176 27.34 5.83 -15.61
CA PHE A 176 28.22 4.76 -16.06
C PHE A 176 27.70 4.07 -17.33
N ALA A 177 26.43 3.63 -17.35
CA ALA A 177 25.84 2.97 -18.51
C ALA A 177 25.82 3.88 -19.75
N VAL A 178 25.44 5.15 -19.59
CA VAL A 178 25.43 6.15 -20.67
C VAL A 178 26.85 6.41 -21.19
N LYS A 179 27.85 6.58 -20.32
CA LYS A 179 29.24 6.76 -20.76
C LYS A 179 29.75 5.55 -21.54
N THR A 180 29.45 4.34 -21.08
CA THR A 180 29.82 3.10 -21.78
C THR A 180 29.14 3.01 -23.14
N ALA A 181 27.86 3.38 -23.24
CA ALA A 181 27.16 3.41 -24.52
C ALA A 181 27.73 4.46 -25.48
N ILE A 182 28.06 5.67 -25.00
CA ILE A 182 28.71 6.72 -25.80
C ILE A 182 30.08 6.24 -26.33
N HIS A 183 30.84 5.54 -25.50
CA HIS A 183 32.13 4.97 -25.89
C HIS A 183 31.95 3.98 -27.05
N TRP A 184 31.03 3.04 -26.92
CA TRP A 184 30.74 2.05 -27.96
C TRP A 184 30.14 2.67 -29.22
N HIS A 185 29.27 3.66 -29.09
CA HIS A 185 28.72 4.43 -30.21
C HIS A 185 29.84 5.03 -31.07
N THR A 186 30.83 5.67 -30.43
CA THR A 186 31.97 6.30 -31.14
C THR A 186 32.75 5.27 -31.94
N ILE A 187 33.11 4.15 -31.30
CA ILE A 187 33.86 3.07 -31.94
C ILE A 187 33.10 2.46 -33.12
N LEU A 188 31.81 2.17 -32.95
CA LEU A 188 30.98 1.58 -34.00
C LEU A 188 30.77 2.54 -35.17
N SER A 189 30.55 3.83 -34.88
CA SER A 189 30.39 4.85 -35.90
C SER A 189 31.65 5.00 -36.75
N GLU A 190 32.84 5.02 -36.14
CA GLU A 190 34.12 5.09 -36.85
C GLU A 190 34.34 3.84 -37.72
N LYS A 191 34.06 2.65 -37.19
CA LYS A 191 34.18 1.39 -37.93
C LYS A 191 33.27 1.38 -39.17
N PHE A 192 31.96 1.62 -38.98
CA PHE A 192 31.01 1.56 -40.09
C PHE A 192 31.23 2.69 -41.10
N ALA A 193 31.65 3.88 -40.66
CA ALA A 193 32.01 4.97 -41.58
C ALA A 193 33.22 4.58 -42.46
N SER A 194 34.26 3.99 -41.88
CA SER A 194 35.44 3.51 -42.61
C SER A 194 35.10 2.39 -43.62
N GLU A 195 34.27 1.42 -43.21
CA GLU A 195 33.80 0.35 -44.11
C GLU A 195 32.93 0.88 -45.24
N MET A 196 32.04 1.84 -44.95
CA MET A 196 31.21 2.50 -45.96
C MET A 196 32.08 3.30 -46.94
N GLU A 197 33.09 4.04 -46.46
CA GLU A 197 34.02 4.77 -47.32
C GLU A 197 34.80 3.82 -48.24
N HIS A 198 35.25 2.67 -47.73
CA HIS A 198 35.92 1.65 -48.53
C HIS A 198 35.01 1.09 -49.64
N ILE A 199 33.74 0.82 -49.33
CA ILE A 199 32.76 0.34 -50.32
C ILE A 199 32.43 1.41 -51.35
N LEU A 200 32.23 2.66 -50.93
CA LEU A 200 31.96 3.77 -51.85
C LEU A 200 33.16 4.02 -52.78
N LYS A 201 34.39 3.91 -52.28
CA LYS A 201 35.62 3.96 -53.11
C LYS A 201 35.68 2.82 -54.12
N SER A 202 35.32 1.58 -53.73
CA SER A 202 35.32 0.43 -54.63
C SER A 202 34.25 0.53 -55.73
N MET A 203 33.14 1.22 -55.45
CA MET A 203 32.11 1.57 -56.42
C MET A 203 32.47 2.77 -57.31
N ARG A 204 33.61 3.44 -57.08
CA ARG A 204 33.97 4.73 -57.72
C ARG A 204 32.89 5.80 -57.55
N TRP A 205 32.19 5.76 -56.41
CA TRP A 205 31.15 6.73 -56.09
C TRP A 205 31.71 8.15 -56.04
N GLY A 206 31.07 9.11 -56.73
CA GLY A 206 31.47 10.51 -56.72
C GLY A 206 32.65 10.89 -57.65
N TYR A 207 33.15 9.96 -58.48
CA TYR A 207 34.10 10.32 -59.54
C TYR A 207 33.39 11.02 -60.71
N LYS A 208 33.93 12.16 -61.15
CA LYS A 208 33.36 13.00 -62.21
C LYS A 208 33.49 12.41 -63.63
N GLU A 209 34.33 11.39 -63.80
CA GLU A 209 34.59 10.70 -65.08
C GLU A 209 33.86 9.35 -65.13
N TYR A 210 32.56 9.37 -64.83
CA TYR A 210 31.75 8.15 -64.76
C TYR A 210 31.21 7.79 -66.14
N ASP A 211 31.89 6.88 -66.84
CA ASP A 211 31.39 6.31 -68.10
C ASP A 211 30.43 5.15 -67.77
N SER A 212 29.14 5.46 -67.65
CA SER A 212 28.05 4.54 -67.25
C SER A 212 27.94 3.27 -68.10
N LEU A 213 28.64 3.20 -69.23
CA LEU A 213 28.61 2.10 -70.19
C LEU A 213 29.67 1.01 -69.92
N THR A 214 30.66 1.26 -69.06
CA THR A 214 31.81 0.34 -68.87
C THR A 214 31.94 -0.23 -67.45
N PHE A 215 31.24 0.34 -66.47
CA PHE A 215 31.36 -0.08 -65.08
C PHE A 215 30.00 -0.17 -64.38
N SER A 216 29.55 -1.41 -64.15
CA SER A 216 28.44 -1.70 -63.24
C SER A 216 29.02 -2.10 -61.88
N PRO A 217 28.69 -1.39 -60.77
CA PRO A 217 29.09 -1.84 -59.45
C PRO A 217 28.47 -3.22 -59.17
N SER A 218 29.24 -4.12 -58.54
CA SER A 218 28.73 -5.44 -58.16
C SER A 218 27.48 -5.29 -57.28
N ARG A 219 26.42 -6.04 -57.59
CA ARG A 219 25.15 -6.07 -56.84
C ARG A 219 25.37 -6.35 -55.34
N GLU A 220 26.39 -7.13 -55.01
CA GLU A 220 26.77 -7.44 -53.63
C GLU A 220 27.28 -6.20 -52.87
N ASN A 221 28.05 -5.34 -53.54
CA ASN A 221 28.53 -4.10 -52.92
C ASN A 221 27.37 -3.14 -52.67
N VAL A 222 26.39 -3.08 -53.58
CA VAL A 222 25.19 -2.24 -53.45
C VAL A 222 24.35 -2.67 -52.24
N ILE A 223 24.08 -3.97 -52.12
CA ILE A 223 23.34 -4.52 -50.98
C ILE A 223 24.11 -4.27 -49.68
N LYS A 224 25.44 -4.45 -49.68
CA LYS A 224 26.27 -4.22 -48.50
C LYS A 224 26.31 -2.74 -48.10
N ALA A 225 26.35 -1.82 -49.06
CA ALA A 225 26.28 -0.37 -48.81
C ALA A 225 24.92 0.05 -48.24
N GLN A 226 23.82 -0.53 -48.73
CA GLN A 226 22.49 -0.29 -48.18
C GLN A 226 22.39 -0.77 -46.73
N LEU A 227 22.85 -1.98 -46.45
CA LEU A 227 22.85 -2.56 -45.10
C LEU A 227 23.71 -1.74 -44.11
N LEU A 228 24.90 -1.31 -44.53
CA LEU A 228 25.77 -0.43 -43.74
C LEU A 228 25.14 0.93 -43.49
N ALA A 229 24.43 1.50 -44.48
CA ALA A 229 23.71 2.75 -44.30
C ALA A 229 22.56 2.61 -43.30
N GLU A 230 21.85 1.47 -43.30
CA GLU A 230 20.82 1.15 -42.30
C GLU A 230 21.41 0.99 -40.90
N TYR A 231 22.55 0.32 -40.75
CA TYR A 231 23.24 0.18 -39.46
C TYR A 231 23.83 1.51 -38.95
N LEU A 232 24.43 2.31 -39.82
CA LEU A 232 24.84 3.67 -39.50
C LEU A 232 23.65 4.51 -39.07
N PHE A 233 22.51 4.38 -39.75
CA PHE A 233 21.28 5.07 -39.35
C PHE A 233 20.80 4.63 -37.97
N LEU A 234 20.72 3.33 -37.68
CA LEU A 234 20.29 2.81 -36.38
C LEU A 234 21.20 3.26 -35.23
N VAL A 235 22.52 3.33 -35.47
CA VAL A 235 23.50 3.77 -34.48
C VAL A 235 23.47 5.30 -34.32
N ILE A 236 23.40 6.07 -35.41
CA ILE A 236 23.49 7.55 -35.42
C ILE A 236 22.16 8.23 -35.05
N TYR A 237 21.02 7.71 -35.51
CA TYR A 237 19.69 8.30 -35.23
C TYR A 237 19.35 8.29 -33.74
N ASN A 238 19.98 7.39 -32.98
CA ASN A 238 19.86 7.33 -31.52
C ASN A 238 20.54 8.50 -30.78
N LYS A 239 21.16 9.44 -31.49
CA LYS A 239 21.68 10.70 -30.95
C LYS A 239 21.21 11.86 -31.84
N TYR A 240 19.99 12.37 -31.59
CA TYR A 240 19.52 13.62 -32.21
C TYR A 240 20.63 14.69 -32.13
N ILE A 241 21.20 15.10 -33.28
CA ILE A 241 21.80 16.44 -33.55
C ILE A 241 22.30 16.65 -35.00
N HIS A 242 22.48 15.64 -35.88
CA HIS A 242 22.92 15.90 -37.27
C HIS A 242 22.00 15.31 -38.35
N ILE A 243 20.72 15.68 -38.32
CA ILE A 243 19.71 15.19 -39.28
C ILE A 243 19.84 15.87 -40.66
N SER A 244 20.41 17.08 -40.75
CA SER A 244 20.39 17.86 -42.00
C SER A 244 21.36 17.39 -43.09
N TYR A 245 22.52 16.81 -42.74
CA TYR A 245 23.49 16.32 -43.73
C TYR A 245 23.23 14.87 -44.15
N PHE A 246 22.62 14.05 -43.28
CA PHE A 246 22.40 12.63 -43.54
C PHE A 246 21.13 12.36 -44.34
N LEU A 247 20.05 13.14 -44.17
CA LEU A 247 18.88 13.06 -45.05
C LEU A 247 19.26 13.37 -46.51
N TYR A 248 20.18 14.33 -46.69
CA TYR A 248 20.70 14.68 -48.02
C TYR A 248 21.51 13.52 -48.63
N PHE A 249 22.31 12.83 -47.82
CA PHE A 249 23.11 11.68 -48.24
C PHE A 249 22.25 10.43 -48.53
N HIS A 250 21.23 10.18 -47.71
CA HIS A 250 20.30 9.06 -47.89
C HIS A 250 19.40 9.26 -49.12
N ILE A 251 18.86 10.46 -49.32
CA ILE A 251 18.10 10.79 -50.55
C ILE A 251 19.00 10.61 -51.77
N HIS A 252 20.26 11.09 -51.75
CA HIS A 252 21.15 10.94 -52.89
C HIS A 252 21.57 9.48 -53.17
N ILE A 253 21.78 8.66 -52.13
CA ILE A 253 22.11 7.23 -52.31
C ILE A 253 20.90 6.46 -52.81
N TYR A 254 19.72 6.62 -52.19
CA TYR A 254 18.50 5.94 -52.62
C TYR A 254 18.13 6.30 -54.06
N PHE A 255 18.22 7.59 -54.42
CA PHE A 255 17.88 8.07 -55.78
C PHE A 255 18.90 7.63 -56.85
N PHE A 256 20.14 7.35 -56.46
CA PHE A 256 21.17 6.85 -57.37
C PHE A 256 21.12 5.31 -57.48
N LEU A 257 20.80 4.59 -56.41
CA LEU A 257 20.60 3.14 -56.44
C LEU A 257 19.34 2.74 -57.24
N ASP A 258 18.28 3.55 -57.19
CA ASP A 258 17.05 3.35 -57.98
C ASP A 258 17.24 3.67 -59.48
N LYS A 259 18.37 4.31 -59.85
CA LYS A 259 18.76 4.63 -61.22
C LYS A 259 19.76 3.65 -61.84
N ILE A 260 20.20 2.61 -61.13
CA ILE A 260 21.03 1.55 -61.71
C ILE A 260 20.06 0.56 -62.37
N PRO A 261 19.99 0.50 -63.73
CA PRO A 261 19.13 -0.48 -64.38
C PRO A 261 19.63 -1.89 -64.07
N SER A 262 18.67 -2.76 -63.73
CA SER A 262 18.82 -4.21 -63.55
C SER A 262 19.51 -4.91 -64.71
#